data_AF-A0A1Y3XR24-F1
#
_entry.id   AF-A0A1Y3XR24-F1
#
_cell.length_a   1.000
_cell.length_b   1.000
_cell.length_c   1.000
_cell.angle_alpha   90.00
_cell.angle_beta   90.00
_cell.angle_gamma   90.00
#
_symmetry.space_group_name_H-M   'P 1'
#
loop_
_entity.id
_entity.type
_entity.pdbx_description
1 polymer ?
#
loop_
_entity_poly.entity_id
_entity_poly.type
_entity_poly.pdbx_seq_one_letter_code
_entity_poly.pdbx_strand_id
1 'polypeptide(L)'
;FSVKDYRNKGQWKELTLSGIEFIRRFLMHVPPKRFVRIRDYGLLCSRSKSKKLTLCRNLLGCRKYISKLHDKGMPEILKHLYGINVCVCKICGGKLGKPQLRMPQRC
;
A
#
# COMPACT_ATOMS: atom_id res chain seq x y z
N PHE A 1 7.53 -17.68 20.99
CA PHE A 1 6.36 -16.85 20.56
C PHE A 1 5.89 -17.35 19.20
N SER A 2 4.59 -17.37 18.91
CA SER A 2 4.11 -17.75 17.58
C SER A 2 4.07 -16.54 16.66
N VAL A 3 4.72 -16.63 15.50
CA VAL A 3 4.78 -15.58 14.49
C VAL A 3 4.14 -16.05 13.19
N LYS A 4 3.56 -15.12 12.43
CA LYS A 4 2.95 -15.40 11.13
C LYS A 4 4.00 -15.23 10.03
N ASP A 5 4.38 -16.33 9.39
CA ASP A 5 5.38 -16.36 8.33
C ASP A 5 4.75 -15.98 6.98
N TYR A 6 4.74 -14.68 6.68
CA TYR A 6 4.21 -14.15 5.42
C TYR A 6 5.00 -14.59 4.18
N ARG A 7 6.25 -15.07 4.32
CA ARG A 7 7.01 -15.64 3.20
C ARG A 7 6.49 -17.03 2.84
N ASN A 8 6.06 -17.80 3.83
CA ASN A 8 5.46 -19.12 3.66
C ASN A 8 3.93 -19.06 3.81
N LYS A 9 3.28 -18.30 2.93
CA LYS A 9 1.80 -18.23 2.81
C LYS A 9 1.07 -17.86 4.11
N GLY A 10 1.75 -17.21 5.06
CA GLY A 10 1.15 -16.79 6.33
C GLY A 10 0.93 -17.92 7.33
N GLN A 11 1.70 -19.00 7.27
CA GLN A 11 1.66 -20.08 8.26
C GLN A 11 2.15 -19.59 9.64
N TRP A 12 1.58 -20.14 10.71
CA TRP A 12 2.06 -19.87 12.07
C TRP A 12 3.25 -20.75 12.38
N LYS A 13 4.33 -20.16 12.90
CA LYS A 13 5.53 -20.85 13.34
C LYS A 13 5.95 -20.38 14.72
N GLU A 14 6.56 -21.27 15.48
CA GLU A 14 7.19 -20.89 16.74
C GLU A 14 8.56 -20.26 16.46
N LEU A 15 8.80 -19.10 17.07
CA LEU A 15 10.04 -18.36 16.96
C LEU A 15 10.53 -18.01 18.36
N THR A 16 11.80 -18.32 18.60
CA THR A 16 12.54 -17.86 19.79
C THR A 16 13.40 -16.68 19.37
N LEU A 17 13.28 -15.57 20.09
CA LEU A 17 14.04 -14.35 19.85
C LEU A 17 14.89 -14.06 21.08
N SER A 18 16.10 -13.56 20.87
CA SER A 18 16.87 -12.98 21.98
C SER A 18 16.17 -11.75 22.53
N GLY A 19 16.39 -11.43 23.81
CA GLY A 19 15.78 -10.24 24.43
C GLY A 19 16.11 -8.95 23.69
N ILE A 20 17.33 -8.82 23.16
CA ILE A 20 17.77 -7.66 22.37
C ILE A 20 16.94 -7.54 21.08
N GLU A 21 16.76 -8.64 20.35
CA GLU A 21 15.98 -8.63 19.10
C GLU A 21 14.49 -8.38 19.36
N PHE A 22 13.96 -8.85 20.49
CA PHE A 22 12.60 -8.55 20.91
C PHE A 22 12.41 -7.04 21.14
N ILE A 23 13.28 -6.40 21.92
CA ILE A 23 13.22 -4.96 22.20
C ILE A 23 13.34 -4.17 20.90
N ARG A 24 14.29 -4.54 20.02
CA ARG A 24 14.49 -3.88 18.73
C ARG A 24 13.21 -3.92 17.88
N ARG A 25 12.56 -5.08 17.76
CA ARG A 25 11.30 -5.22 17.00
C ARG A 25 10.15 -4.44 17.64
N PHE A 26 10.03 -4.52 18.96
CA PHE A 26 8.99 -3.82 19.72
C PHE A 26 9.06 -2.30 19.50
N LEU A 27 10.26 -1.72 19.56
CA LEU A 27 10.46 -0.28 19.38
C LEU A 27 10.12 0.22 17.97
N MET A 28 10.15 -0.63 16.93
CA MET A 28 9.68 -0.23 15.59
C MET A 28 8.18 0.05 15.53
N HIS A 29 7.39 -0.47 16.48
CA HIS A 29 5.96 -0.20 16.57
C HIS A 29 5.64 1.05 17.39
N VAL A 30 6.63 1.61 18.09
CA VAL A 30 6.50 2.83 18.86
C VAL A 30 6.81 4.01 17.92
N PRO A 31 5.85 4.90 17.65
CA PRO A 31 6.13 6.06 16.81
C PRO A 31 7.17 6.97 17.50
N PRO A 32 8.12 7.56 16.75
CA PRO A 32 9.08 8.49 17.32
C PRO A 32 8.38 9.69 17.96
N LYS A 33 9.07 10.35 18.91
CA LYS A 33 8.54 11.53 19.59
C LYS A 33 8.06 12.56 18.55
N ARG A 34 6.84 13.08 18.73
CA ARG A 34 6.13 13.99 17.80
C ARG A 34 5.50 13.35 16.55
N PHE A 35 5.59 12.03 16.37
CA PHE A 35 4.81 11.33 15.34
C PHE A 35 3.50 10.80 15.94
N VAL A 36 2.39 11.15 15.31
CA VAL A 36 1.07 10.62 15.62
C VAL A 36 0.71 9.53 14.61
N ARG A 37 0.13 8.43 15.10
CA ARG A 37 -0.49 7.44 14.20
C ARG A 37 -1.69 8.08 13.52
N ILE A 38 -1.65 8.21 12.20
CA ILE A 38 -2.79 8.68 11.41
C ILE A 38 -3.91 7.65 11.56
N ARG A 39 -5.06 8.11 12.07
CA ARG A 39 -6.30 7.34 12.11
C ARG A 39 -7.26 7.99 11.13
N ASP A 40 -7.63 7.27 10.09
CA ASP A 40 -8.61 7.76 9.12
C ASP A 40 -10.01 7.69 9.74
N TYR A 41 -10.65 8.84 9.89
CA TYR A 41 -12.05 8.96 10.30
C TYR A 41 -12.92 9.44 9.14
N GLY A 42 -14.25 9.31 9.29
CA GLY A 42 -15.21 9.85 8.32
C GLY A 42 -15.28 9.08 7.00
N LEU A 43 -14.99 9.75 5.88
CA LEU A 43 -15.14 9.21 4.52
C LEU A 43 -14.09 8.15 4.18
N LEU A 44 -12.85 8.34 4.65
CA LEU A 44 -11.71 7.49 4.30
C LEU A 44 -11.45 6.36 5.31
N CYS A 45 -12.27 6.23 6.36
CA CYS A 45 -12.09 5.18 7.35
C CYS A 45 -12.26 3.79 6.72
N SER A 46 -11.35 2.86 7.04
CA SER A 46 -11.26 1.54 6.37
C SER A 46 -12.60 0.80 6.27
N ARG A 47 -13.40 0.82 7.35
CA ARG A 47 -14.71 0.16 7.44
C ARG A 47 -15.73 0.68 6.42
N SER A 48 -15.74 2.00 6.16
CA SER A 48 -16.78 2.63 5.32
C SER A 48 -16.28 3.18 3.99
N LYS A 49 -14.95 3.28 3.81
CA LYS A 49 -14.28 3.87 2.65
C LYS A 49 -14.80 3.32 1.33
N SER A 50 -14.91 2.00 1.20
CA SER A 50 -15.35 1.38 -0.06
C SER A 50 -16.76 1.83 -0.45
N LYS A 51 -17.73 1.70 0.46
CA LYS A 51 -19.13 2.05 0.21
C LYS A 51 -19.30 3.55 -0.04
N LYS A 52 -18.72 4.39 0.82
CA LYS A 52 -18.89 5.84 0.74
C LYS A 52 -18.17 6.45 -0.48
N LEU A 53 -16.97 5.99 -0.83
CA LEU A 53 -16.30 6.48 -2.04
C LEU A 53 -17.05 6.09 -3.31
N THR A 54 -17.63 4.88 -3.36
CA THR A 54 -18.48 4.49 -4.50
C THR A 54 -19.71 5.39 -4.61
N LEU A 55 -20.37 5.70 -3.49
CA LEU A 55 -21.48 6.65 -3.46
C LEU A 55 -21.06 8.04 -3.98
N CYS A 56 -19.97 8.61 -3.46
CA CYS A 56 -19.47 9.90 -3.91
C CYS A 56 -19.19 9.91 -5.43
N ARG A 57 -18.54 8.87 -5.95
CA ARG A 57 -18.25 8.77 -7.41
C ARG A 57 -19.53 8.68 -8.24
N ASN A 58 -20.56 7.99 -7.75
CA ASN A 58 -21.84 7.91 -8.46
C ASN A 58 -22.55 9.27 -8.50
N LEU A 59 -22.55 10.01 -7.39
CA LEU A 59 -23.13 11.36 -7.31
C LEU A 59 -22.40 12.35 -8.22
N LEU A 60 -21.08 12.26 -8.31
CA LEU A 60 -20.26 13.09 -9.19
C LEU A 60 -20.35 12.69 -10.69
N GLY A 61 -21.16 11.69 -11.04
CA GLY A 61 -21.26 11.20 -12.43
C GLY A 61 -19.99 10.46 -12.91
N CYS A 62 -19.05 10.14 -12.03
CA CYS A 62 -17.80 9.45 -12.34
C CYS A 62 -17.96 7.94 -12.62
N ARG A 63 -19.18 7.43 -12.88
CA ARG A 63 -19.40 6.02 -13.24
C ARG A 63 -18.52 5.55 -14.39
N LYS A 64 -18.24 6.44 -15.36
CA LYS A 64 -17.35 6.18 -16.51
C LYS A 64 -15.85 6.13 -16.17
N TYR A 65 -15.43 6.69 -15.03
CA TYR A 65 -14.01 6.76 -14.63
C TYR A 65 -13.50 5.41 -14.12
N ILE A 66 -14.33 4.69 -13.34
CA ILE A 66 -13.97 3.37 -12.81
C ILE A 66 -13.95 2.34 -13.93
N SER A 67 -14.94 2.34 -14.83
CA SER A 67 -15.02 1.37 -15.93
C SER A 67 -13.88 1.51 -16.94
N LYS A 68 -13.41 2.73 -17.25
CA LYS A 68 -12.29 2.96 -18.18
C LYS A 68 -10.91 2.53 -17.64
N LEU A 69 -10.77 2.45 -16.32
CA LEU A 69 -9.50 2.12 -15.65
C LEU A 69 -9.49 0.71 -15.05
N HIS A 70 -10.64 0.03 -15.00
CA HIS A 70 -10.80 -1.28 -14.37
C HIS A 70 -9.84 -2.33 -14.95
N ASP A 71 -9.62 -2.30 -16.27
CA ASP A 71 -8.80 -3.30 -16.97
C ASP A 71 -7.36 -2.82 -17.22
N LYS A 72 -6.95 -1.70 -16.60
CA LYS A 72 -5.63 -1.10 -16.78
C LYS A 72 -4.78 -1.30 -15.53
N GLY A 73 -3.54 -1.73 -15.72
CA GLY A 73 -2.52 -1.72 -14.69
C GLY A 73 -2.12 -0.30 -14.29
N MET A 74 -1.55 -0.15 -13.09
CA MET A 74 -1.10 1.16 -12.57
C MET A 74 -0.22 1.97 -13.54
N PRO A 75 0.73 1.39 -14.30
CA PRO A 75 1.51 2.15 -15.27
C PRO A 75 0.66 2.76 -16.38
N GLU A 76 -0.35 2.03 -16.88
CA GLU A 76 -1.26 2.50 -17.92
C GLU A 76 -2.21 3.58 -17.38
N ILE A 77 -2.68 3.42 -16.14
CA ILE A 77 -3.51 4.43 -15.46
C ILE A 77 -2.72 5.74 -15.32
N LEU A 78 -1.50 5.71 -14.82
CA LEU A 78 -0.67 6.90 -14.62
C LEU A 78 -0.35 7.59 -15.95
N LYS A 79 -0.07 6.83 -17.01
CA LYS A 79 0.12 7.36 -18.36
C LYS A 79 -1.16 8.01 -18.88
N HIS A 80 -2.33 7.41 -18.67
CA HIS A 80 -3.59 7.94 -19.14
C HIS A 80 -4.03 9.21 -18.40
N LEU A 81 -3.83 9.26 -17.08
CA LEU A 81 -4.28 10.38 -16.25
C LEU A 81 -3.32 11.57 -16.27
N TYR A 82 -2.02 11.29 -16.23
CA TYR A 82 -1.00 12.32 -16.01
C TYR A 82 -0.01 12.44 -17.17
N GLY A 83 -0.12 11.62 -18.22
CA GLY A 83 0.85 11.58 -19.34
C GLY A 83 2.22 11.04 -18.93
N ILE A 84 2.38 10.53 -17.71
CA ILE A 84 3.67 10.09 -17.17
C ILE A 84 3.85 8.60 -17.41
N ASN A 85 4.88 8.23 -18.17
CA ASN A 85 5.31 6.85 -18.30
C ASN A 85 6.31 6.50 -17.20
N VAL A 86 5.86 5.83 -16.15
CA VAL A 86 6.70 5.39 -15.01
C VAL A 86 7.66 4.25 -15.35
N CYS A 87 7.52 3.62 -16.52
CA CYS A 87 8.42 2.56 -16.99
C CYS A 87 9.62 3.12 -17.78
N VAL A 88 9.72 4.45 -17.93
CA VAL A 88 10.78 5.10 -18.70
C VAL A 88 11.41 6.21 -17.86
N CYS A 89 12.73 6.26 -17.80
CA CYS A 89 13.45 7.34 -17.15
C CYS A 89 13.27 8.64 -17.94
N LYS A 90 12.82 9.71 -17.27
CA LYS A 90 12.65 11.03 -17.91
C LYS A 90 13.96 11.70 -18.33
N ILE A 91 15.09 11.29 -17.75
CA ILE A 91 16.40 11.92 -17.98
C ILE A 91 17.14 11.22 -19.11
N CYS A 92 17.17 9.88 -19.10
CA CYS A 92 17.97 9.10 -20.06
C CYS A 92 17.14 8.25 -21.03
N GLY A 93 15.81 8.20 -20.90
CA GLY A 93 14.95 7.37 -21.76
C GLY A 93 15.06 5.85 -21.54
N GLY A 94 15.91 5.41 -20.60
CA GLY A 94 16.09 3.99 -20.29
C GLY A 94 14.82 3.35 -19.71
N LYS A 95 14.61 2.05 -20.02
CA LYS A 95 13.50 1.27 -19.45
C LYS A 95 13.75 1.00 -17.97
N LEU A 96 12.85 1.47 -17.11
CA LEU A 96 12.83 1.14 -15.70
C LEU A 96 12.18 -0.25 -15.55
N GLY A 97 12.77 -1.12 -14.72
CA GLY A 97 12.21 -2.44 -14.41
C GLY A 97 10.81 -2.34 -13.78
N LYS A 98 10.08 -3.46 -13.72
CA LYS A 98 8.77 -3.51 -13.03
C LYS A 98 8.93 -2.88 -11.64
N PRO A 99 8.05 -1.93 -11.24
CA PRO A 99 8.08 -1.40 -9.88
C PRO A 99 8.03 -2.59 -8.94
N GLN A 100 9.12 -2.84 -8.21
CA GLN A 100 9.11 -3.93 -7.25
C GLN A 100 8.08 -3.53 -6.19
N LEU A 101 7.04 -4.33 -6.06
CA LEU A 101 6.26 -4.40 -4.82
C LEU A 101 7.27 -4.81 -3.75
N ARG A 102 7.95 -3.83 -3.15
CA ARG A 102 8.63 -4.03 -1.88
C ARG A 102 7.49 -4.36 -0.92
N MET A 103 7.20 -5.65 -0.75
CA MET A 103 6.41 -6.10 0.38
C MET A 103 7.17 -5.55 1.58
N PRO A 104 6.59 -4.59 2.32
CA PRO A 104 7.29 -4.04 3.48
C PRO A 104 7.66 -5.24 4.34
N GLN A 105 8.92 -5.32 4.75
CA GLN A 105 9.34 -6.26 5.78
C GLN A 105 8.63 -5.83 7.07
N ARG A 106 7.35 -6.16 7.17
CA ARG A 106 6.60 -6.07 8.41
C ARG A 106 7.10 -7.24 9.23
N CYS A 107 7.92 -6.91 10.23
CA CYS A 107 8.25 -7.83 11.31
C CYS A 107 6.97 -8.34 11.99
#